data_AF-A0A924X9L6-F1
#
_entry.id   AF-A0A924X9L6-F1
#
_cell.length_a   1.000
_cell.length_b   1.000
_cell.length_c   1.000
_cell.angle_alpha   90.00
_cell.angle_beta   90.00
_cell.angle_gamma   90.00
#
_symmetry.space_group_name_H-M   'P 1'
#
loop_
_entity.id
_entity.type
_entity.pdbx_description
1 polymer ?
#
loop_
_entity_poly.entity_id
_entity_poly.type
_entity_poly.pdbx_seq_one_letter_code
_entity_poly.pdbx_strand_id
1 'polypeptide(L)'
;MSQAYDLPRQTGQLVWCPLDPTLGIGIVMGLESSQVRVKFWRLQDERLYTTRSAEPIIVRYAIAVGERVRDRGGEEHRVKARLEVERKGLAIYDLEDGAQIVESELIPEVR
;
A
#
# COMPACT_ATOMS: atom_id res chain seq x y z
N MET A 1 10.15 22.35 -3.97
CA MET A 1 10.83 21.08 -4.30
C MET A 1 9.75 20.05 -4.48
N SER A 2 9.48 19.63 -5.72
CA SER A 2 8.45 18.62 -6.00
C SER A 2 9.01 17.27 -5.57
N GLN A 3 8.59 16.73 -4.42
CA GLN A 3 8.83 15.32 -4.14
C GLN A 3 8.13 14.54 -5.26
N ALA A 4 8.91 13.84 -6.09
CA ALA A 4 8.38 12.90 -7.05
C ALA A 4 7.80 11.73 -6.25
N TYR A 5 6.52 11.80 -5.93
CA TYR A 5 5.82 10.70 -5.30
C TYR A 5 5.71 9.54 -6.28
N ASP A 6 6.11 8.34 -5.86
CA ASP A 6 6.01 7.15 -6.70
C ASP A 6 4.53 6.77 -6.84
N LEU A 7 4.05 6.77 -8.08
CA LEU A 7 2.65 6.54 -8.40
C LEU A 7 2.33 5.05 -8.36
N PRO A 8 1.12 4.66 -7.91
CA PRO A 8 0.69 3.28 -8.01
C PRO A 8 0.56 2.86 -9.48
N ARG A 9 1.18 1.74 -9.84
CA ARG A 9 1.22 1.16 -11.20
C ARG A 9 0.69 -0.26 -11.27
N GLN A 10 0.41 -0.88 -10.12
CA GLN A 10 -0.01 -2.27 -10.06
C GLN A 10 -1.14 -2.50 -9.05
N THR A 11 -2.14 -3.31 -9.45
CA THR A 11 -3.16 -3.83 -8.52
C THR A 11 -2.49 -4.60 -7.39
N GLY A 12 -2.89 -4.32 -6.16
CA GLY A 12 -2.32 -4.90 -4.94
C GLY A 12 -1.29 -4.01 -4.25
N GLN A 13 -0.83 -2.93 -4.88
CA GLN A 13 0.08 -1.99 -4.22
C GLN A 13 -0.62 -1.26 -3.08
N LEU A 14 0.13 -1.04 -2.00
CA LEU A 14 -0.33 -0.20 -0.90
C LEU A 14 -0.15 1.27 -1.25
N VAL A 15 -1.12 2.08 -0.85
CA VAL A 15 -1.13 3.52 -1.10
C VAL A 15 -1.60 4.26 0.14
N TRP A 16 -1.21 5.52 0.24
CA TRP A 16 -1.79 6.44 1.21
C TRP A 16 -2.12 7.77 0.54
N CYS A 17 -2.99 8.55 1.18
CA CYS A 17 -3.40 9.87 0.69
C CYS A 17 -2.80 10.94 1.60
N PRO A 18 -1.71 11.63 1.21
CA PRO A 18 -1.09 12.67 2.03
C PRO A 18 -2.02 13.86 2.30
N LEU A 19 -2.96 14.13 1.37
CA LEU A 19 -3.91 15.23 1.46
C LEU A 19 -5.11 14.92 2.38
N ASP A 20 -5.37 13.64 2.63
CA ASP A 20 -6.42 13.17 3.54
C ASP A 20 -5.91 11.96 4.36
N PRO A 21 -5.04 12.19 5.36
CA PRO A 21 -4.47 11.11 6.17
C PRO A 21 -5.52 10.32 6.95
N THR A 22 -6.74 10.87 7.10
CA THR A 22 -7.84 10.22 7.84
C THR A 22 -8.31 8.93 7.16
N LEU A 23 -8.03 8.78 5.87
CA LEU A 23 -8.30 7.56 5.10
C LEU A 23 -7.43 6.37 5.53
N GLY A 24 -6.25 6.65 6.11
CA GLY A 24 -5.24 5.64 6.38
C GLY A 24 -4.66 5.02 5.11
N ILE A 25 -4.18 3.78 5.24
CA ILE A 25 -3.60 3.02 4.14
C ILE A 25 -4.71 2.35 3.34
N GLY A 26 -4.58 2.41 2.01
CA GLY A 26 -5.42 1.70 1.07
C GLY A 26 -4.64 0.72 0.21
N ILE A 27 -5.37 -0.09 -0.54
CA ILE A 27 -4.85 -1.03 -1.53
C ILE A 27 -5.46 -0.72 -2.90
N VAL A 28 -4.64 -0.76 -3.95
CA VAL A 28 -5.13 -0.61 -5.32
C VAL A 28 -5.90 -1.87 -5.71
N MET A 29 -7.20 -1.72 -5.97
CA MET A 29 -8.08 -2.81 -6.39
C MET A 29 -8.12 -2.97 -7.91
N GLY A 30 -7.89 -1.89 -8.65
CA GLY A 30 -7.92 -1.92 -10.11
C GLY A 30 -7.29 -0.68 -10.72
N LEU A 31 -6.67 -0.89 -11.88
CA LEU A 31 -6.09 0.14 -12.73
C LEU A 31 -6.71 0.02 -14.12
N GLU A 32 -7.41 1.05 -14.54
CA GLU A 32 -8.01 1.19 -15.86
C GLU A 32 -7.36 2.38 -16.56
N SER A 33 -7.55 2.49 -17.88
CA SER A 33 -6.89 3.52 -18.71
C SER A 33 -7.06 4.97 -18.21
N SER A 34 -8.14 5.27 -17.50
CA SER A 34 -8.45 6.60 -16.97
C SER A 34 -8.77 6.62 -15.48
N GLN A 35 -8.76 5.47 -14.79
CA GLN A 35 -9.23 5.36 -13.41
C GLN A 35 -8.34 4.44 -12.56
N VAL A 36 -8.20 4.82 -11.29
CA VAL A 36 -7.55 4.03 -10.24
C VAL A 36 -8.57 3.83 -9.14
N ARG A 37 -8.82 2.57 -8.78
CA ARG A 37 -9.75 2.22 -7.70
C ARG A 37 -8.95 1.76 -6.49
N VAL A 38 -9.19 2.40 -5.36
CA VAL A 38 -8.48 2.16 -4.10
C VAL A 38 -9.47 1.83 -3.01
N LYS A 39 -9.22 0.76 -2.26
CA LYS A 39 -9.97 0.42 -1.05
C LYS A 39 -9.16 0.84 0.17
N PHE A 40 -9.71 1.69 1.02
CA PHE A 40 -9.07 2.14 2.25
C PHE A 40 -9.49 1.26 3.44
N TRP A 41 -8.52 0.67 4.12
CA TRP A 41 -8.79 -0.32 5.18
C TRP A 41 -9.51 0.28 6.38
N ARG A 42 -9.13 1.49 6.78
CA ARG A 42 -9.65 2.15 7.99
C ARG A 42 -11.15 2.46 7.90
N LEU A 43 -11.61 2.89 6.73
CA LEU A 43 -13.02 3.25 6.52
C LEU A 43 -13.84 2.12 5.88
N GLN A 44 -13.18 1.03 5.46
CA GLN A 44 -13.74 -0.01 4.60
C GLN A 44 -14.40 0.54 3.33
N ASP A 45 -13.95 1.70 2.87
CA ASP A 45 -14.56 2.46 1.79
C ASP A 45 -13.70 2.39 0.53
N GLU A 46 -14.37 2.47 -0.63
CA GLU A 46 -13.72 2.48 -1.93
C GLU A 46 -13.76 3.88 -2.53
N ARG A 47 -12.60 4.38 -2.96
CA ARG A 47 -12.51 5.63 -3.71
C ARG A 47 -12.02 5.38 -5.12
N LEU A 48 -12.65 6.08 -6.06
CA LEU A 48 -12.24 6.13 -7.45
C LEU A 48 -11.52 7.45 -7.70
N TYR A 49 -10.32 7.34 -8.26
CA TYR A 49 -9.52 8.48 -8.71
C TYR A 49 -9.40 8.42 -10.22
N THR A 50 -9.47 9.55 -10.90
CA THR A 50 -9.00 9.60 -12.30
C THR A 50 -7.48 9.50 -12.32
N THR A 51 -6.86 8.98 -13.38
CA THR A 51 -5.39 8.92 -13.50
C THR A 51 -4.74 10.30 -13.30
N ARG A 52 -5.35 11.36 -13.86
CA ARG A 52 -4.89 12.76 -13.68
C ARG A 52 -4.98 13.27 -12.24
N SER A 53 -6.02 12.88 -11.51
CA SER A 53 -6.19 13.27 -10.10
C SER A 53 -5.43 12.35 -9.14
N ALA A 54 -5.14 11.11 -9.53
CA ALA A 54 -4.38 10.17 -8.72
C ALA A 54 -2.95 10.68 -8.50
N GLU A 55 -2.34 11.29 -9.51
CA GLU A 55 -0.94 11.71 -9.47
C GLU A 55 -0.56 12.60 -8.27
N PRO A 56 -1.35 13.62 -7.90
CA PRO A 56 -1.08 14.42 -6.70
C PRO A 56 -1.74 13.92 -5.42
N ILE A 57 -2.62 12.92 -5.46
CA ILE A 57 -3.48 12.56 -4.31
C ILE A 57 -3.07 11.25 -3.64
N ILE A 58 -2.76 10.21 -4.42
CA ILE A 58 -2.41 8.89 -3.88
C ILE A 58 -0.97 8.54 -4.23
N VAL A 59 -0.24 8.08 -3.22
CA VAL A 59 1.19 7.79 -3.35
C VAL A 59 1.46 6.38 -2.83
N ARG A 60 2.44 5.68 -3.43
CA ARG A 60 2.80 4.33 -2.99
C ARG A 60 3.25 4.37 -1.53
N TYR A 61 2.69 3.48 -0.72
CA TYR A 61 3.07 3.30 0.67
C TYR A 61 4.10 2.18 0.76
N ALA A 62 5.29 2.49 1.26
CA ALA A 62 6.29 1.49 1.60
C ALA A 62 6.23 1.27 3.11
N ILE A 63 6.04 0.02 3.53
CA ILE A 63 5.97 -0.35 4.94
C ILE A 63 7.38 -0.22 5.52
N ALA A 64 7.50 0.53 6.62
CA ALA A 64 8.80 0.78 7.24
C ALA A 64 9.30 -0.46 8.00
N VAL A 65 10.63 -0.57 8.14
CA VAL A 65 11.23 -1.57 9.03
C VAL A 65 10.81 -1.28 10.47
N GLY A 66 10.41 -2.33 11.19
CA GLY A 66 9.87 -2.28 12.55
C GLY A 66 8.38 -1.95 12.64
N GLU A 67 7.73 -1.63 11.52
CA GLU A 67 6.30 -1.33 11.49
C GLU A 67 5.47 -2.59 11.74
N ARG A 68 4.33 -2.41 12.44
CA ARG A 68 3.38 -3.48 12.71
C ARG A 68 2.44 -3.65 11.53
N VAL A 69 2.25 -4.88 11.13
CA VAL A 69 1.36 -5.27 10.05
C VAL A 69 0.50 -6.44 10.48
N ARG A 70 -0.68 -6.56 9.92
CA ARG A 70 -1.51 -7.75 10.01
C ARG A 70 -1.55 -8.45 8.68
N ASP A 71 -1.41 -9.76 8.66
CA ASP A 71 -1.58 -10.54 7.43
C ASP A 71 -3.07 -10.82 7.14
N ARG A 72 -3.36 -11.54 6.04
CA ARG A 72 -4.73 -11.95 5.70
C ARG A 72 -5.33 -12.99 6.65
N GLY A 73 -4.50 -13.74 7.37
CA GLY A 73 -4.92 -14.67 8.42
C GLY A 73 -5.37 -13.94 9.68
N GLY A 74 -5.05 -12.65 9.80
CA GLY A 74 -5.34 -11.83 10.97
C GLY A 74 -4.20 -11.87 12.00
N GLU A 75 -3.08 -12.52 11.69
CA GLU A 75 -1.93 -12.57 12.58
C GLU A 75 -1.13 -11.27 12.50
N GLU A 76 -0.65 -10.83 13.65
CA GLU A 76 0.15 -9.61 13.78
C GLU A 76 1.63 -9.93 13.68
N HIS A 77 2.32 -9.16 12.83
CA HIS A 77 3.73 -9.31 12.54
C HIS A 77 4.43 -7.96 12.61
N ARG A 78 5.76 -8.00 12.56
CA ARG A 78 6.60 -6.83 12.36
C ARG A 78 7.48 -7.00 11.14
N VAL A 79 7.61 -5.92 10.37
CA VAL A 79 8.46 -5.90 9.19
C VAL A 79 9.92 -5.86 9.61
N LYS A 80 10.70 -6.83 9.16
CA LYS A 80 12.15 -6.88 9.38
C LYS A 80 12.91 -6.22 8.24
N ALA A 81 12.50 -6.47 7.00
CA ALA A 81 13.11 -5.85 5.83
C ALA A 81 12.15 -5.83 4.64
N ARG A 82 12.35 -4.87 3.72
CA ARG A 82 11.83 -4.96 2.36
C ARG A 82 12.88 -5.65 1.49
N LEU A 83 12.49 -6.70 0.77
CA LEU A 83 13.38 -7.38 -0.17
C LEU A 83 13.53 -6.56 -1.46
N GLU A 84 14.70 -6.64 -2.09
CA GLU A 84 14.96 -5.97 -3.38
C GLU A 84 14.17 -6.60 -4.55
N VAL A 85 13.78 -7.87 -4.39
CA VAL A 85 12.97 -8.58 -5.37
C VAL A 85 11.49 -8.20 -5.26
N GLU A 86 10.87 -7.94 -6.40
CA GLU A 86 9.43 -7.71 -6.51
C GLU A 86 8.73 -8.90 -7.17
N ARG A 87 7.51 -9.22 -6.73
CA ARG A 87 6.65 -10.22 -7.37
C ARG A 87 5.56 -9.50 -8.15
N LYS A 88 5.64 -9.53 -9.49
CA LYS A 88 4.68 -8.85 -10.39
C LYS A 88 4.54 -7.35 -10.08
N GLY A 89 5.62 -6.65 -9.74
CA GLY A 89 5.60 -5.22 -9.39
C GLY A 89 5.12 -4.91 -7.97
N LEU A 90 4.94 -5.94 -7.14
CA LEU A 90 4.61 -5.84 -5.72
C LEU A 90 5.85 -6.07 -4.87
N ALA A 91 6.05 -5.23 -3.86
CA ALA A 91 7.11 -5.40 -2.88
C ALA A 91 6.88 -6.68 -2.06
N ILE A 92 7.98 -7.34 -1.69
CA ILE A 92 7.99 -8.46 -0.75
C ILE A 92 8.66 -8.00 0.53
N TYR A 93 8.07 -8.34 1.67
CA TYR A 93 8.58 -8.02 2.99
C TYR A 93 8.98 -9.30 3.73
N ASP A 94 10.16 -9.26 4.33
CA ASP A 94 10.61 -10.23 5.33
C ASP A 94 10.06 -9.79 6.69
N LEU A 95 9.42 -10.71 7.40
CA LEU A 95 8.83 -10.49 8.71
C LEU A 95 9.76 -11.03 9.81
N GLU A 96 9.56 -10.61 11.06
CA GLU A 96 10.39 -11.03 12.19
C GLU A 96 10.33 -12.56 12.47
N ASP A 97 9.26 -13.23 12.08
CA ASP A 97 9.10 -14.69 12.16
C ASP A 97 9.78 -15.45 11.01
N GLY A 98 10.36 -14.73 10.03
CA GLY A 98 11.00 -15.28 8.85
C GLY A 98 10.06 -15.53 7.67
N ALA A 99 8.78 -15.19 7.78
CA ALA A 99 7.85 -15.26 6.68
C ALA A 99 8.15 -14.16 5.63
N GLN A 100 7.95 -14.50 4.35
CA GLN A 100 8.09 -13.56 3.25
C GLN A 100 6.73 -13.33 2.59
N ILE A 101 6.15 -12.15 2.81
CA ILE A 101 4.78 -11.84 2.40
C ILE A 101 4.78 -10.68 1.40
N VAL A 102 3.93 -10.77 0.39
CA VAL A 102 3.73 -9.71 -0.61
C VAL A 102 2.92 -8.56 -0.03
N GLU A 103 3.20 -7.33 -0.45
CA GLU A 103 2.55 -6.13 0.09
C GLU A 103 1.02 -6.17 0.08
N SER A 104 0.41 -6.81 -0.94
CA SER A 104 -1.04 -6.96 -1.08
C SER A 104 -1.72 -7.86 -0.05
N GLU A 105 -0.92 -8.58 0.74
CA GLU A 105 -1.37 -9.48 1.81
C GLU A 105 -1.13 -8.89 3.20
N LEU A 106 -0.55 -7.69 3.28
CA LEU A 106 -0.25 -7.00 4.53
C LEU A 106 -1.18 -5.80 4.72
N ILE A 107 -1.64 -5.62 5.95
CA ILE A 107 -2.45 -4.50 6.40
C ILE A 107 -1.64 -3.74 7.45
N PRO A 108 -1.06 -2.57 7.11
CA PRO A 108 -0.28 -1.81 8.06
C PRO A 108 -1.13 -1.22 9.19
N GLU A 109 -0.64 -1.30 10.43
CA GLU A 109 -1.28 -0.71 11.61
C GLU A 109 -0.70 0.69 11.88
N VAL A 110 -1.01 1.63 10.98
CA VAL A 110 -0.58 3.02 11.13
C VAL A 110 -1.47 3.70 12.17
N ARG A 111 -0.85 4.16 13.28
CA ARG A 111 -1.52 4.87 14.37
C ARG A 111 -1.68 6.36 14.08
#